data_AF-A0A963EJL6-F1
#
_entry.id   AF-A0A963EJL6-F1
#
_cell.length_a   1.000
_cell.length_b   1.000
_cell.length_c   1.000
_cell.angle_alpha   90.00
_cell.angle_beta   90.00
_cell.angle_gamma   90.00
#
_symmetry.space_group_name_H-M   'P 1'
#
loop_
_entity.id
_entity.type
_entity.pdbx_description
1 polymer ?
#
loop_
_entity_poly.entity_id
_entity_poly.type
_entity_poly.pdbx_seq_one_letter_code
_entity_poly.pdbx_strand_id
1 'polypeptide(L)' 'MKLLADMDKKEFVYECAARALAASFSNPAAKPSIASMVRDASKLWDELKEWEHTEESQS' A
#
# COMPACT_ATOMS: atom_id res chain seq x y z
N MET A 1 2.53 -15.88 -5.36
CA MET A 1 2.46 -14.48 -4.90
C MET A 1 1.16 -14.34 -4.13
N LYS A 2 1.20 -13.82 -2.89
CA LYS A 2 0.01 -13.63 -2.06
C LYS A 2 -0.82 -12.45 -2.61
N LEU A 3 -2.14 -12.49 -2.52
CA LEU A 3 -2.97 -11.33 -2.89
C LEU A 3 -2.80 -10.25 -1.83
N LEU A 4 -2.90 -8.97 -2.22
CA LEU A 4 -2.76 -7.84 -1.28
C LEU A 4 -3.77 -7.92 -0.12
N ALA A 5 -4.99 -8.41 -0.39
CA ALA A 5 -6.04 -8.59 0.61
C ALA A 5 -5.68 -9.62 1.70
N ASP A 6 -4.86 -10.62 1.35
CA ASP A 6 -4.47 -11.67 2.30
C ASP A 6 -3.24 -11.28 3.14
N MET A 7 -2.50 -10.24 2.72
CA MET A 7 -1.24 -9.82 3.35
C MET A 7 -1.47 -9.26 4.75
N ASP A 8 -0.50 -9.47 5.65
CA ASP A 8 -0.46 -8.69 6.88
C ASP A 8 -0.02 -7.24 6.61
N LYS A 9 -0.20 -6.33 7.59
CA LYS A 9 0.13 -4.91 7.43
C LYS A 9 1.58 -4.69 6.97
N LYS A 10 2.52 -5.48 7.49
CA LYS A 10 3.93 -5.35 7.18
C LYS A 10 4.19 -5.77 5.74
N GLU A 11 3.73 -6.95 5.35
CA GLU A 11 3.80 -7.48 3.98
C GLU A 11 3.21 -6.48 2.96
N PHE A 12 2.01 -5.97 3.24
CA PHE A 12 1.32 -5.00 2.40
C PHE A 12 2.14 -3.72 2.21
N VAL A 13 2.64 -3.14 3.31
CA VAL A 13 3.42 -1.90 3.25
C VAL A 13 4.72 -2.09 2.45
N TYR A 14 5.42 -3.20 2.64
CA TYR A 14 6.62 -3.51 1.86
C TYR A 14 6.33 -3.68 0.37
N GLU A 15 5.26 -4.42 0.03
CA GLU A 15 4.87 -4.66 -1.36
C GLU A 15 4.47 -3.36 -2.07
N CYS A 16 3.64 -2.53 -1.43
CA CYS A 16 3.24 -1.23 -1.97
C CYS A 16 4.42 -0.28 -2.14
N ALA A 17 5.31 -0.19 -1.15
CA ALA A 17 6.50 0.64 -1.26
C ALA A 17 7.46 0.14 -2.35
N ALA A 18 7.64 -1.18 -2.50
CA ALA A 18 8.46 -1.77 -3.56
C ALA A 18 7.91 -1.46 -4.95
N ARG A 19 6.58 -1.55 -5.14
CA ARG A 19 5.93 -1.18 -6.41
C ARG A 19 6.06 0.32 -6.72
N ALA A 20 5.87 1.17 -5.71
CA ALA A 20 6.06 2.61 -5.86
C ALA A 20 7.51 2.97 -6.21
N LEU A 21 8.48 2.29 -5.60
CA LEU A 21 9.89 2.44 -5.93
C LEU A 21 10.19 1.98 -7.36
N ALA A 22 9.68 0.81 -7.78
CA ALA A 22 9.83 0.33 -9.15
C ALA A 22 9.24 1.31 -10.18
N ALA A 23 8.08 1.90 -9.89
CA ALA A 23 7.46 2.93 -10.73
C ALA A 23 8.27 4.24 -10.76
N SER A 24 8.95 4.60 -9.66
CA SER A 24 9.82 5.78 -9.66
C SER A 24 11.03 5.61 -10.58
N PHE A 25 11.55 4.39 -10.74
CA PHE A 25 12.63 4.12 -11.69
C PHE A 25 12.18 4.21 -13.15
N SER A 26 10.91 3.98 -13.45
CA SER A 26 10.37 4.15 -14.81
C SER A 26 10.00 5.59 -15.16
N ASN A 27 9.97 6.50 -14.17
CA ASN A 27 9.72 7.92 -14.37
C ASN A 27 10.71 8.80 -13.58
N PRO A 28 11.85 9.20 -14.19
CA PRO A 28 12.89 9.99 -13.53
C PRO A 28 12.45 11.37 -13.01
N ALA A 29 11.32 11.90 -13.48
CA ALA A 29 10.75 13.16 -13.00
C ALA A 29 10.04 12.99 -11.65
N ALA A 30 9.55 11.78 -11.36
CA ALA A 30 9.00 11.45 -10.06
C ALA A 30 10.15 11.20 -9.09
N LYS A 31 10.28 12.03 -8.05
CA LYS A 31 11.23 11.84 -6.95
C LYS A 31 10.52 11.55 -5.62
N PRO A 32 9.64 10.53 -5.54
CA PRO A 32 9.09 10.13 -4.26
C PRO A 32 10.22 9.62 -3.34
N SER A 33 10.23 10.09 -2.09
CA SER A 33 11.16 9.57 -1.08
C SER A 33 10.68 8.21 -0.58
N ILE A 34 11.60 7.33 -0.15
CA ILE A 34 11.21 6.06 0.48
C ILE A 34 10.32 6.31 1.70
N ALA A 35 10.60 7.36 2.47
CA ALA A 35 9.81 7.75 3.64
C ALA A 35 8.36 8.12 3.29
N SER A 36 8.13 8.80 2.16
CA SER A 36 6.77 9.10 1.69
C SER A 36 6.07 7.82 1.19
N MET A 37 6.76 6.97 0.41
CA MET A 37 6.18 5.71 -0.08
C MET A 37 5.68 4.81 1.06
N VAL A 38 6.49 4.65 2.12
CA VAL A 38 6.11 3.83 3.28
C VAL A 38 4.94 4.44 4.04
N ARG A 39 4.92 5.78 4.18
CA ARG A 39 3.83 6.49 4.86
C ARG A 39 2.51 6.37 4.08
N ASP A 40 2.57 6.54 2.76
CA ASP A 40 1.41 6.40 1.87
C ASP A 40 0.90 4.96 1.89
N ALA A 41 1.79 3.97 1.82
CA ALA A 41 1.41 2.56 1.92
C ALA A 41 0.75 2.22 3.28
N SER A 42 1.24 2.80 4.38
CA SER A 42 0.59 2.61 5.69
C SER A 42 -0.79 3.23 5.73
N LYS A 43 -1.00 4.40 5.11
CA LYS A 43 -2.31 5.05 5.03
C LYS A 43 -3.30 4.23 4.20
N LEU A 44 -2.84 3.70 3.06
CA LEU A 44 -3.64 2.82 2.20
C LEU A 44 -4.10 1.55 2.93
N TRP A 45 -3.26 1.01 3.81
CA TRP A 45 -3.66 -0.12 4.65
C TRP A 45 -4.81 0.25 5.60
N ASP A 46 -4.73 1.41 6.24
CA ASP A 46 -5.75 1.85 7.19
C ASP A 46 -7.09 2.10 6.46
N GLU A 47 -7.05 2.70 5.26
CA GLU A 47 -8.21 2.87 4.37
C GLU A 47 -8.81 1.53 3.91
N LEU A 48 -7.97 0.54 3.60
CA LEU A 48 -8.42 -0.82 3.24
C LEU A 48 -9.19 -1.47 4.39
N LYS A 49 -8.68 -1.34 5.62
CA LYS A 49 -9.34 -1.93 6.81
C LYS A 49 -10.66 -1.24 7.14
N GLU A 50 -10.73 0.07 6.97
CA GLU A 50 -11.98 0.83 7.11
C GLU A 50 -13.03 0.38 6.08
N TRP A 51 -12.62 0.17 4.83
CA TRP A 51 -13.50 -0.34 3.79
C TRP A 51 -14.01 -1.76 4.09
N GLU A 52 -13.12 -2.69 4.46
CA GLU A 52 -13.53 -4.06 4.85
C GLU A 52 -14.54 -4.07 6.00
N HIS A 53 -14.31 -3.27 7.04
CA HIS A 53 -15.27 -3.15 8.15
C HIS A 53 -16.62 -2.56 7.74
N THR A 54 -16.64 -1.67 6.75
CA THR A 54 -17.88 -1.11 6.21
C THR A 54 -18.70 -2.17 5.46
N GLU A 55 -18.04 -2.99 4.65
CA GLU A 55 -18.68 -4.10 3.91
C GLU A 55 -19.23 -5.18 4.88
N GLU A 56 -18.47 -5.51 5.93
CA GLU A 56 -18.92 -6.44 6.99
C GLU A 56 -20.16 -5.91 7.73
N SER A 57 -20.26 -4.60 7.94
CA SER A 57 -21.39 -3.97 8.65
C SER A 57 -22.67 -3.87 7.81
N GLN A 58 -22.55 -4.04 6.49
CA GLN A 58 -23.68 -4.01 5.54
C GLN A 58 -24.20 -5.42 5.18
N SER A 59 -23.53 -6.46 5.67
CA SER A 59 -23.83 -7.89 5.44
C SER A 59 -24.67 -8.49 6.57
#